data_AF-A0AAN9G2I9-F1
#
_entry.id   AF-A0AAN9G2I9-F1
#
_cell.length_a   1.000
_cell.length_b   1.000
_cell.length_c   1.000
_cell.angle_alpha   90.00
_cell.angle_beta   90.00
_cell.angle_gamma   90.00
#
_symmetry.space_group_name_H-M   'P 1'
#
loop_
_entity.id
_entity.type
_entity.pdbx_description
1 polymer ?
#
loop_
_entity_poly.entity_id
_entity_poly.type
_entity_poly.pdbx_seq_one_letter_code
_entity_poly.pdbx_strand_id
1 'polypeptide(L)'
;MEIRREKRSDDVSALQTVVAGLSQQMTAFNAKLTAMQAKLDAANINVAFHAHHSSDPFNVASQGTIVYNVVTTNIGNAYNRNSGYFTAPVSGTYVFFTNCMAVDSMGEEMYIKQDGKSGIAVCYSSHPPGSLTSKALLLSPRTC
;
A
#
# COMPACT_ATOMS: atom_id res chain seq x y z
N MET A 1 -44.28 -30.24 -55.36
CA MET A 1 -43.93 -28.82 -55.19
C MET A 1 -42.98 -28.72 -54.03
N GLU A 2 -41.71 -28.38 -54.27
CA GLU A 2 -40.69 -28.25 -53.23
C GLU A 2 -40.51 -26.76 -52.93
N ILE A 3 -40.82 -26.34 -51.70
CA ILE A 3 -40.74 -24.94 -51.27
C ILE A 3 -39.30 -24.67 -50.86
N ARG A 4 -38.53 -24.02 -51.75
CA ARG A 4 -37.15 -23.61 -51.49
C ARG A 4 -37.17 -22.49 -50.45
N ARG A 5 -36.65 -22.75 -49.24
CA ARG A 5 -36.43 -21.72 -48.22
C ARG A 5 -35.29 -20.81 -48.68
N GLU A 6 -35.61 -19.63 -49.22
CA GLU A 6 -34.60 -18.59 -49.46
C GLU A 6 -34.11 -18.05 -48.11
N LYS A 7 -32.82 -18.24 -47.85
CA LYS A 7 -32.12 -17.58 -46.74
C LYS A 7 -32.24 -16.07 -46.97
N ARG A 8 -32.98 -15.36 -46.12
CA ARG A 8 -33.02 -13.89 -46.15
C ARG A 8 -31.64 -13.38 -45.75
N SER A 9 -31.00 -12.59 -46.61
CA SER A 9 -29.67 -12.01 -46.35
C SER A 9 -29.63 -11.18 -45.06
N ASP A 10 -30.77 -10.63 -44.66
CA ASP A 10 -30.94 -9.81 -43.45
C ASP A 10 -30.75 -10.60 -42.15
N ASP A 11 -30.99 -11.92 -42.16
CA ASP A 11 -30.81 -12.76 -40.97
C ASP A 11 -29.33 -12.90 -40.60
N VAL A 12 -28.43 -12.85 -41.60
CA VAL A 12 -26.98 -12.97 -41.39
C VAL A 12 -26.41 -11.71 -40.74
N SER A 13 -26.88 -10.52 -41.13
CA SER A 13 -26.44 -9.25 -40.55
C SER A 13 -26.96 -9.04 -39.13
N ALA A 14 -28.22 -9.44 -38.87
CA ALA A 14 -28.77 -9.45 -37.52
C ALA A 14 -27.99 -10.40 -36.60
N LEU A 15 -27.65 -11.60 -37.07
CA LEU A 15 -26.86 -12.56 -36.30
C LEU A 15 -25.42 -12.06 -36.04
N GLN A 16 -24.78 -11.44 -37.03
CA GLN A 16 -23.46 -10.82 -36.86
C GLN A 16 -23.47 -9.74 -35.77
N THR A 17 -24.54 -8.96 -35.69
CA THR A 17 -24.71 -7.93 -34.66
C THR A 17 -24.83 -8.55 -33.26
N VAL A 18 -25.62 -9.63 -33.13
CA VAL A 18 -25.75 -10.37 -31.86
C VAL A 18 -24.42 -11.00 -31.44
N VAL A 19 -23.68 -11.62 -32.37
CA VAL A 19 -22.37 -12.23 -32.09
C VAL A 19 -21.35 -11.17 -31.67
N ALA A 20 -21.33 -10.00 -32.33
CA ALA A 20 -20.47 -8.90 -31.94
C ALA A 20 -20.81 -8.39 -30.53
N GLY A 21 -22.09 -8.23 -30.21
CA GLY A 21 -22.56 -7.82 -28.88
C GLY A 21 -22.17 -8.84 -27.79
N LEU A 22 -22.36 -10.13 -28.04
CA LEU A 22 -21.99 -11.17 -27.09
C LEU A 22 -20.46 -11.26 -26.90
N SER A 23 -19.69 -11.09 -27.98
CA SER A 23 -18.22 -11.04 -27.91
C SER A 23 -17.72 -9.85 -27.08
N GLN A 24 -18.36 -8.68 -27.22
CA GLN A 24 -18.09 -7.51 -26.37
C GLN A 24 -18.43 -7.78 -24.91
N GLN A 25 -19.58 -8.40 -24.63
CA GLN A 25 -19.97 -8.77 -23.26
C GLN A 25 -18.98 -9.78 -22.66
N MET A 26 -18.54 -10.79 -23.42
CA MET A 26 -17.54 -11.78 -22.97
C MET A 26 -16.22 -11.10 -22.61
N THR A 27 -15.78 -10.14 -23.43
CA THR A 27 -14.55 -9.38 -23.18
C THR A 27 -14.68 -8.52 -21.92
N ALA A 28 -15.80 -7.81 -21.76
CA ALA A 28 -16.06 -6.99 -20.58
C ALA A 28 -16.17 -7.83 -19.30
N PHE A 29 -16.77 -9.02 -19.39
CA PHE A 29 -16.88 -9.95 -18.27
C PHE A 29 -15.52 -10.52 -17.89
N ASN A 30 -14.72 -10.95 -18.87
CA ASN A 30 -13.35 -11.41 -18.62
C ASN A 30 -12.48 -10.33 -17.99
N ALA A 31 -12.60 -9.07 -18.43
CA ALA A 31 -11.89 -7.95 -17.80
C ALA A 31 -12.32 -7.75 -16.33
N LYS A 32 -13.61 -7.88 -16.03
CA LYS A 32 -14.12 -7.82 -14.65
C LYS A 32 -13.62 -8.99 -13.80
N LEU A 33 -13.55 -10.20 -14.35
CA LEU A 33 -12.99 -11.36 -13.65
C LEU A 33 -11.52 -11.15 -13.29
N THR A 34 -10.71 -10.67 -14.23
CA THR A 34 -9.30 -10.35 -13.98
C THR A 34 -9.15 -9.29 -12.89
N ALA A 35 -9.97 -8.22 -12.94
CA ALA A 35 -9.94 -7.18 -11.92
C ALA A 35 -10.39 -7.70 -10.54
N MET A 36 -11.39 -8.59 -10.51
CA MET A 36 -11.86 -9.21 -9.27
C MET A 36 -10.81 -10.15 -8.68
N GLN A 37 -10.12 -10.93 -9.51
CA GLN A 37 -9.03 -11.79 -9.08
C GLN A 37 -7.89 -10.95 -8.47
N ALA A 38 -7.47 -9.88 -9.14
CA ALA A 38 -6.43 -8.99 -8.62
C ALA A 38 -6.82 -8.35 -7.27
N LYS A 39 -8.11 -8.00 -7.08
CA LYS A 39 -8.62 -7.49 -5.80
C LYS A 39 -8.61 -8.56 -4.71
N LEU A 40 -8.95 -9.80 -5.05
CA LEU A 40 -8.91 -10.92 -4.11
C LEU A 40 -7.48 -11.20 -3.66
N ASP A 41 -6.55 -11.23 -4.61
CA ASP A 41 -5.12 -11.44 -4.32
C ASP A 41 -4.59 -10.34 -3.42
N ALA A 42 -4.92 -9.07 -3.69
CA ALA A 42 -4.53 -7.94 -2.86
C ALA A 42 -5.19 -7.96 -1.46
N ALA A 43 -6.46 -8.37 -1.36
CA ALA A 43 -7.17 -8.49 -0.09
C ALA A 43 -6.61 -9.61 0.80
N ASN A 44 -5.91 -10.59 0.22
CA ASN A 44 -5.32 -11.71 0.93
C ASN A 44 -3.87 -11.46 1.39
N ILE A 45 -3.37 -10.22 1.26
CA ILE A 45 -2.05 -9.84 1.76
C ILE A 45 -2.19 -9.19 3.13
N ASN A 46 -1.79 -9.92 4.17
CA ASN A 46 -1.58 -9.33 5.49
C ASN A 46 -0.27 -8.55 5.50
N VAL A 47 -0.28 -7.33 6.05
CA VAL A 47 0.90 -6.48 6.15
C VAL A 47 1.08 -6.04 7.59
N ALA A 48 2.21 -6.38 8.19
CA ALA A 48 2.56 -5.94 9.54
C ALA A 48 4.07 -5.98 9.72
N PHE A 49 4.63 -4.97 10.38
CA PHE A 49 6.04 -5.00 10.76
C PHE A 49 6.25 -4.46 12.17
N HIS A 50 7.32 -4.95 12.80
CA HIS A 50 7.84 -4.44 14.06
C HIS A 50 9.37 -4.53 13.98
N ALA A 51 10.03 -3.39 14.17
CA ALA A 51 11.48 -3.29 14.13
C ALA A 51 11.98 -2.34 15.24
N HIS A 52 13.20 -2.58 15.68
CA HIS A 52 13.94 -1.73 16.63
C HIS A 52 15.41 -1.62 16.21
N HIS A 53 16.17 -0.76 16.87
CA HIS A 53 17.59 -0.61 16.63
C HIS A 53 18.38 -1.57 17.53
N SER A 54 19.47 -2.14 17.03
CA SER A 54 20.31 -3.10 17.78
C SER A 54 21.05 -2.50 18.97
N SER A 55 21.11 -1.17 19.03
CA SER A 55 21.73 -0.38 20.08
C SER A 55 20.75 0.67 20.55
N ASP A 56 20.62 0.83 21.87
CA ASP A 56 19.80 1.86 22.49
C ASP A 56 20.58 2.41 23.70
N PRO A 57 21.03 3.69 23.68
CA PRO A 57 20.79 4.68 22.64
C PRO A 57 21.65 4.48 21.38
N PHE A 58 21.29 5.18 20.30
CA PHE A 58 22.07 5.26 19.06
C PHE A 58 22.02 6.66 18.47
N ASN A 59 23.08 7.03 17.72
CA ASN A 59 23.18 8.33 17.07
C ASN A 59 22.46 8.32 15.73
N VAL A 60 21.70 9.38 15.45
CA VAL A 60 21.07 9.62 14.15
C VAL A 60 21.72 10.85 13.54
N ALA A 61 22.10 10.78 12.26
CA ALA A 61 22.60 11.95 11.55
C ALA A 61 21.51 13.03 11.46
N SER A 62 21.88 14.31 11.52
CA SER A 62 20.90 15.40 11.32
C SER A 62 20.20 15.23 9.98
N GLN A 63 18.86 15.21 10.01
CA GLN A 63 17.99 14.95 8.84
C GLN A 63 18.18 13.55 8.19
N GLY A 64 18.90 12.65 8.85
CA GLY A 64 19.13 11.29 8.41
C GLY A 64 17.90 10.39 8.55
N THR A 65 17.86 9.33 7.75
CA THR A 65 16.85 8.28 7.89
C THR A 65 17.17 7.42 9.11
N ILE A 66 16.19 7.22 9.99
CA ILE A 66 16.29 6.28 11.10
C ILE A 66 16.11 4.87 10.57
N VAL A 67 17.12 4.03 10.73
CA VAL A 67 17.10 2.63 10.28
C VAL A 67 16.97 1.72 11.49
N TYR A 68 15.78 1.18 11.74
CA TYR A 68 15.59 0.11 12.71
C TYR A 68 16.09 -1.20 12.11
N ASN A 69 17.34 -1.55 12.41
CA ASN A 69 18.06 -2.63 11.75
C ASN A 69 17.69 -4.02 12.27
N VAL A 70 17.02 -4.18 13.41
CA VAL A 70 16.54 -5.46 13.94
C VAL A 70 15.05 -5.59 13.70
N VAL A 71 14.64 -6.64 12.98
CA VAL A 71 13.24 -6.86 12.58
C VAL A 71 12.67 -8.05 13.32
N THR A 72 11.68 -7.80 14.17
CA THR A 72 10.95 -8.82 14.94
C THR A 72 9.81 -9.44 14.13
N THR A 73 9.16 -8.65 13.27
CA THR A 73 8.06 -9.10 12.42
C THR A 73 8.08 -8.32 11.11
N ASN A 74 7.79 -8.98 9.97
CA ASN A 74 7.73 -8.36 8.65
C ASN A 74 6.79 -9.14 7.70
N ILE A 75 5.54 -9.31 8.12
CA ILE A 75 4.52 -9.97 7.30
C ILE A 75 4.28 -9.10 6.06
N GLY A 76 4.33 -9.72 4.87
CA GLY A 76 4.25 -9.03 3.59
C GLY A 76 5.56 -8.40 3.12
N ASN A 77 6.67 -8.55 3.88
CA ASN A 77 8.01 -8.04 3.55
C ASN A 77 8.04 -6.55 3.16
N ALA A 78 7.18 -5.76 3.80
CA ALA A 78 6.98 -4.36 3.44
C ALA A 78 8.03 -3.41 4.04
N TYR A 79 8.75 -3.83 5.10
CA TYR A 79 9.81 -3.02 5.72
C TYR A 79 11.22 -3.49 5.30
N ASN A 80 12.08 -2.56 4.90
CA ASN A 80 13.48 -2.82 4.53
C ASN A 80 14.42 -2.41 5.66
N ARG A 81 15.05 -3.39 6.31
CA ARG A 81 15.96 -3.17 7.45
C ARG A 81 17.27 -2.44 7.13
N ASN A 82 17.63 -2.31 5.85
CA ASN A 82 18.87 -1.64 5.43
C ASN A 82 18.62 -0.16 5.13
N SER A 83 17.44 0.19 4.61
CA SER A 83 17.10 1.58 4.28
C SER A 83 16.20 2.26 5.31
N GLY A 84 15.50 1.51 6.16
CA GLY A 84 14.49 2.05 7.08
C GLY A 84 13.15 2.38 6.40
N TYR A 85 12.96 2.00 5.14
CA TYR A 85 11.75 2.31 4.38
C TYR A 85 10.69 1.23 4.49
N PHE A 86 9.45 1.68 4.63
CA PHE A 86 8.26 0.87 4.45
C PHE A 86 7.66 1.14 3.07
N THR A 87 7.43 0.10 2.28
CA THR A 87 6.75 0.18 0.98
C THR A 87 5.43 -0.55 1.07
N ALA A 88 4.32 0.17 0.89
CA ALA A 88 2.98 -0.41 0.90
C ALA A 88 2.82 -1.40 -0.27
N PRO A 89 2.65 -2.71 -0.02
CA PRO A 89 2.53 -3.70 -1.08
C PRO A 89 1.13 -3.69 -1.73
N VAL A 90 0.14 -3.16 -1.03
CA VAL A 90 -1.25 -3.02 -1.49
C VAL A 90 -1.81 -1.65 -1.14
N SER A 91 -2.74 -1.15 -1.94
CA SER A 91 -3.51 0.05 -1.60
C SER A 91 -4.38 -0.22 -0.39
N GLY A 92 -4.19 0.56 0.67
CA GLY A 92 -4.95 0.42 1.91
C GLY A 92 -4.46 1.40 2.95
N THR A 93 -5.19 1.48 4.05
CA THR A 93 -4.83 2.35 5.17
C THR A 93 -3.82 1.65 6.08
N TYR A 94 -2.75 2.35 6.43
CA TYR A 94 -1.68 1.85 7.29
C TYR A 94 -1.60 2.67 8.58
N VAL A 95 -1.31 2.01 9.70
CA VAL A 95 -1.05 2.68 10.99
C VAL A 95 0.41 2.46 11.34
N PHE A 96 1.09 3.54 11.69
CA PHE A 96 2.47 3.51 12.17
C PHE A 96 2.50 3.98 13.61
N PHE A 97 3.20 3.22 14.45
CA PHE A 97 3.51 3.60 15.83
C PHE A 97 5.01 3.82 15.94
N THR A 98 5.42 4.94 16.51
CA THR A 98 6.82 5.23 16.78
C THR A 98 6.97 5.72 18.21
N ASN A 99 8.10 5.37 18.81
CA ASN A 99 8.53 5.87 20.11
C ASN A 99 9.86 6.57 19.92
N CYS A 100 10.01 7.75 20.52
CA CYS A 100 11.25 8.49 20.53
C CYS A 100 11.55 8.94 21.97
N MET A 101 12.81 8.77 22.38
CA MET A 101 13.32 9.25 23.66
C MET A 101 14.67 9.93 23.41
N ALA A 102 14.77 11.22 23.73
CA ALA A 102 16.04 11.91 23.81
C ALA A 102 16.74 11.57 25.13
N VAL A 103 18.01 11.18 25.03
CA VAL A 103 18.88 10.86 26.19
C VAL A 103 19.59 12.09 26.72
N ASP A 104 19.77 13.11 25.89
CA ASP A 104 20.44 14.36 26.24
C ASP A 104 19.45 15.54 26.36
N SER A 105 20.00 16.74 26.52
CA SER A 105 19.20 17.96 26.72
C SER A 105 18.73 18.60 25.41
N MET A 106 19.05 18.01 24.25
CA MET A 106 18.64 18.53 22.96
C MET A 106 17.26 17.97 22.60
N GLY A 107 16.38 18.83 22.12
CA GLY A 107 15.07 18.39 21.65
C GLY A 107 15.24 17.58 20.37
N GLU A 108 14.60 16.42 20.31
CA GLU A 108 14.61 15.55 19.13
C GLU A 108 13.24 15.55 18.44
N GLU A 109 13.26 15.67 17.11
CA GLU A 109 12.09 15.62 16.25
C GLU A 109 12.22 14.50 15.22
N MET A 110 11.39 13.48 15.37
CA MET A 110 11.29 12.40 14.39
C MET A 110 10.07 12.59 13.51
N TYR A 111 10.28 12.45 12.19
CA TYR A 111 9.24 12.61 11.20
C TYR A 111 8.92 11.28 10.51
N ILE A 112 7.64 10.93 10.43
CA ILE A 112 7.17 9.92 9.48
C ILE A 112 6.95 10.63 8.15
N LYS A 113 7.74 10.27 7.13
CA LYS A 113 7.68 10.86 5.79
C LYS A 113 7.04 9.90 4.81
N GLN A 114 6.24 10.42 3.89
CA GLN A 114 5.77 9.72 2.70
C GLN A 114 6.44 10.36 1.49
N ASP A 115 6.81 9.56 0.49
CA ASP A 115 7.43 10.08 -0.74
C ASP A 115 6.63 11.23 -1.35
N GLY A 116 7.33 12.29 -1.73
CA GLY A 116 6.74 13.50 -2.30
C GLY A 116 5.98 14.39 -1.31
N LYS A 117 5.99 14.09 0.00
CA LYS A 117 5.34 14.91 1.04
C LYS A 117 6.29 15.23 2.19
N SER A 118 6.25 16.48 2.66
CA SER A 118 6.93 16.88 3.90
C SER A 118 6.18 16.34 5.12
N GLY A 119 6.90 15.61 5.98
CA GLY A 119 6.56 15.17 7.36
C GLY A 119 5.08 15.07 7.72
N ILE A 120 4.52 13.85 7.77
CA ILE A 120 3.10 13.62 8.04
C ILE A 120 2.80 13.46 9.55
N ALA A 121 3.76 12.98 10.35
CA ALA A 121 3.66 12.99 11.80
C ALA A 121 5.00 13.31 12.44
N VAL A 122 4.93 13.97 13.60
CA VAL A 122 6.09 14.36 14.41
C VAL A 122 6.01 13.68 15.77
N CYS A 123 7.07 12.94 16.13
CA CYS A 123 7.38 12.56 17.51
C CYS A 123 8.41 13.56 18.03
N TYR A 124 8.03 14.29 19.08
CA TYR A 124 8.88 15.27 19.73
C TYR A 124 9.18 14.78 21.13
N SER A 125 10.45 14.77 21.52
CA SER A 125 10.85 14.56 22.91
C SER A 125 11.68 15.74 23.38
N SER A 126 11.30 16.32 24.53
CA SER A 126 12.03 17.39 25.19
C SER A 126 12.15 17.19 26.69
N HIS A 127 13.06 17.98 27.25
CA HIS A 127 13.52 18.02 28.62
C HIS A 127 12.40 17.91 29.70
N PRO A 128 12.62 17.20 30.82
CA PRO A 128 13.89 16.59 31.28
C PRO A 128 14.22 15.23 30.62
N PRO A 129 15.50 14.79 30.68
CA PRO A 129 15.95 13.51 30.12
C PRO A 129 15.10 12.33 30.61
N GLY A 130 14.79 11.38 29.73
CA GLY A 130 13.92 10.23 30.05
C GLY A 130 12.44 10.41 29.72
N SER A 131 12.06 11.50 29.05
CA SER A 131 10.71 11.70 28.52
C SER A 131 10.47 10.83 27.28
N LEU A 132 9.61 9.82 27.43
CA LEU A 132 9.11 8.98 26.33
C LEU A 132 7.93 9.65 25.66
N THR A 133 7.99 9.82 24.34
CA THR A 133 6.79 10.16 23.58
C THR A 133 6.49 9.08 22.56
N SER A 134 5.22 8.68 22.54
CA SER A 134 4.64 7.77 21.55
C SER A 134 3.77 8.56 20.59
N LYS A 135 3.84 8.22 19.30
CA LYS A 135 2.96 8.77 18.29
C LYS A 135 2.41 7.65 17.41
N ALA A 136 1.13 7.77 17.09
CA ALA A 136 0.45 6.94 16.13
C ALA A 136 0.05 7.80 14.93
N LEU A 137 0.31 7.34 13.71
CA LEU A 137 -0.11 8.00 12.48
C LEU A 137 -0.90 7.03 11.61
N LEU A 138 -2.05 7.50 11.14
CA LEU A 138 -2.84 6.83 10.10
C LEU A 138 -2.46 7.41 8.73
N LEU A 139 -1.91 6.58 7.86
CA LEU A 139 -1.68 6.89 6.45
C LEU A 139 -2.76 6.21 5.60
N SER A 140 -3.68 6.99 5.05
CA SER A 140 -4.61 6.52 4.03
C SER A 140 -4.13 6.94 2.62
N PRO A 141 -4.26 6.09 1.59
CA PRO A 141 -4.06 6.51 0.22
C PRO A 141 -5.15 7.53 -0.12
N ARG A 142 -4.77 8.62 -0.78
CA ARG A 142 -5.77 9.40 -1.50
C ARG A 142 -6.09 8.61 -2.76
N THR A 143 -7.36 8.25 -2.94
CA THR A 143 -7.91 7.97 -4.26
C THR A 143 -7.56 9.16 -5.16
N CYS A 144 -6.79 8.91 -6.22
CA CYS A 144 -6.82 9.78 -7.39
C CYS A 144 -8.21 9.72 -8.01
#